data_AF-G9C4Q3-F1
#
_entry.id   AF-G9C4Q3-F1
#
_cell.length_a   1.000
_cell.length_b   1.000
_cell.length_c   1.000
_cell.angle_alpha   90.00
_cell.angle_beta   90.00
_cell.angle_gamma   90.00
#
_symmetry.space_group_name_H-M   'P 1'
#
loop_
_entity.id
_entity.type
_entity.pdbx_description
1 polymer ?
#
loop_
_entity_poly.entity_id
_entity_poly.type
_entity_poly.pdbx_seq_one_letter_code
_entity_poly.pdbx_strand_id
1 'polypeptide(L)'
;WKRESDGVAILTLRDFSNDSVRRFVQVLQALRLQGVWGIVMDVRGNTGGSLSEAIKLSDAFVSEGRIITKIEHPSGQREVITSRNSESFGGSCVVLTDEYTASSAEIVASALHDSVGCRLVG
;
A
#
# COMPACT_ATOMS: atom_id res chain seq x y z
N TRP A 1 11.32 -9.49 -1.71
CA TRP A 1 11.76 -8.11 -1.98
C TRP A 1 13.17 -8.19 -2.57
N LYS A 2 13.56 -7.21 -3.38
CA LYS A 2 14.91 -7.06 -3.93
C LYS A 2 15.43 -5.66 -3.58
N ARG A 3 16.69 -5.55 -3.18
CA ARG A 3 17.38 -4.26 -3.04
C ARG A 3 17.96 -3.89 -4.40
N GLU A 4 17.65 -2.70 -4.89
CA GLU A 4 18.19 -2.21 -6.17
C GLU A 4 19.37 -1.26 -5.98
N SER A 5 19.42 -0.51 -4.87
CA SER A 5 20.48 0.44 -4.53
C SER A 5 20.51 0.77 -3.03
N ASP A 6 21.45 1.63 -2.62
CA ASP A 6 21.52 2.17 -1.26
C ASP A 6 20.28 3.05 -0.97
N GLY A 7 19.30 2.44 -0.31
CA GLY A 7 18.14 3.12 0.25
C GLY A 7 16.82 2.94 -0.51
N VAL A 8 16.78 2.13 -1.58
CA VAL A 8 15.53 1.78 -2.30
C VAL A 8 15.33 0.26 -2.37
N ALA A 9 14.11 -0.20 -2.13
CA ALA A 9 13.74 -1.62 -2.25
C ALA A 9 12.47 -1.84 -3.10
N ILE A 10 12.43 -2.94 -3.83
CA ILE A 10 11.26 -3.40 -4.59
C ILE A 10 10.54 -4.50 -3.79
N LEU A 11 9.25 -4.30 -3.54
CA LEU A 11 8.36 -5.28 -2.92
C LEU A 11 7.24 -5.62 -3.89
N THR A 12 7.15 -6.89 -4.26
CA THR A 12 6.09 -7.40 -5.15
C THR A 12 4.96 -8.00 -4.32
N LEU A 13 3.72 -7.65 -4.64
CA LEU A 13 2.52 -8.21 -4.03
C LEU A 13 1.62 -8.77 -5.13
N ARG A 14 1.37 -10.09 -5.11
CA ARG A 14 0.62 -10.80 -6.15
C ARG A 14 -0.86 -11.03 -5.83
N ASP A 15 -1.20 -10.99 -4.55
CA ASP A 15 -2.58 -11.13 -4.06
C ASP A 15 -2.76 -10.35 -2.75
N PHE A 16 -4.03 -10.09 -2.40
CA PHE A 16 -4.43 -9.50 -1.12
C PHE A 16 -4.97 -10.55 -0.14
N SER A 17 -4.23 -11.66 0.03
CA SER A 17 -4.47 -12.57 1.15
C SER A 17 -3.87 -12.04 2.45
N ASN A 18 -4.40 -12.49 3.59
CA ASN A 18 -3.92 -12.09 4.91
C ASN A 18 -2.42 -12.41 5.12
N ASP A 19 -1.96 -13.55 4.60
CA ASP A 19 -0.57 -13.98 4.69
C ASP A 19 0.36 -13.08 3.86
N SER A 20 -0.03 -12.78 2.62
CA SER A 20 0.75 -11.91 1.72
C SER A 20 0.88 -10.51 2.29
N VAL A 21 -0.23 -9.90 2.74
CA VAL A 21 -0.21 -8.55 3.31
C VAL A 21 0.54 -8.50 4.63
N ARG A 22 0.36 -9.49 5.53
CA ARG A 22 1.12 -9.56 6.79
C ARG A 22 2.63 -9.61 6.53
N ARG A 23 3.08 -10.46 5.60
CA ARG A 23 4.50 -10.56 5.23
C ARG A 23 5.01 -9.26 4.59
N PHE A 24 4.21 -8.64 3.74
CA PHE A 24 4.57 -7.35 3.12
C PHE A 24 4.83 -6.29 4.20
N VAL A 25 3.90 -6.13 5.15
CA VAL A 25 4.03 -5.13 6.23
C VAL A 25 5.24 -5.42 7.12
N GLN A 26 5.51 -6.68 7.44
CA GLN A 26 6.70 -7.07 8.20
C GLN A 26 8.00 -6.68 7.49
N VAL A 27 8.08 -6.95 6.19
CA VAL A 27 9.23 -6.57 5.36
C VAL A 27 9.36 -5.06 5.29
N LEU A 28 8.26 -4.33 5.08
CA LEU A 28 8.25 -2.88 5.01
C LEU A 28 8.79 -2.24 6.29
N GLN A 29 8.36 -2.73 7.46
CA GLN A 29 8.86 -2.26 8.75
C GLN A 29 10.33 -2.57 8.95
N ALA A 30 10.78 -3.78 8.59
CA ALA A 30 12.20 -4.12 8.65
C ALA A 30 13.05 -3.19 7.76
N LEU A 31 12.58 -2.86 6.56
CA LEU A 31 13.26 -1.95 5.65
C LEU A 31 13.30 -0.51 6.20
N ARG A 32 12.20 -0.03 6.80
CA ARG A 32 12.15 1.26 7.52
C ARG A 32 13.26 1.35 8.57
N LEU A 33 13.37 0.32 9.42
CA LEU A 33 14.40 0.25 10.47
C LEU A 33 15.83 0.14 9.92
N GLN A 34 16.00 -0.38 8.70
CA GLN A 34 17.28 -0.43 8.00
C GLN A 34 17.63 0.88 7.26
N GLY A 35 16.83 1.94 7.41
CA GLY A 35 17.09 3.23 6.76
C GLY A 35 16.79 3.24 5.26
N VAL A 36 15.98 2.30 4.77
CA VAL A 36 15.45 2.36 3.40
C VAL A 36 14.47 3.53 3.34
N TRP A 37 14.77 4.51 2.49
CA TRP A 37 13.98 5.73 2.34
C TRP A 37 13.00 5.65 1.16
N GLY A 38 13.15 4.66 0.26
CA GLY A 38 12.32 4.51 -0.93
C GLY A 38 11.78 3.09 -1.14
N ILE A 39 10.51 2.98 -1.53
CA ILE A 39 9.87 1.71 -1.87
C ILE A 39 9.25 1.76 -3.27
N VAL A 40 9.50 0.72 -4.05
CA VAL A 40 8.72 0.42 -5.25
C VAL A 40 7.79 -0.75 -4.92
N MET A 41 6.49 -0.50 -4.87
CA MET A 41 5.47 -1.52 -4.72
C MET A 41 5.05 -2.01 -6.10
N ASP A 42 5.39 -3.25 -6.45
CA ASP A 42 5.01 -3.87 -7.71
C ASP A 42 3.73 -4.72 -7.53
N VAL A 43 2.61 -4.22 -8.05
CA VAL A 43 1.29 -4.89 -8.03
C VAL A 43 0.84 -5.33 -9.42
N ARG A 44 1.75 -5.34 -10.40
CA ARG A 44 1.43 -5.83 -11.75
C ARG A 44 0.93 -7.27 -11.74
N GLY A 45 -0.14 -7.55 -12.49
CA GLY A 45 -0.82 -8.83 -12.51
C GLY A 45 -1.63 -9.16 -11.25
N ASN A 46 -1.77 -8.23 -10.30
CA ASN A 46 -2.53 -8.44 -9.07
C ASN A 46 -4.01 -8.08 -9.28
N THR A 47 -4.87 -9.09 -9.30
CA THR A 47 -6.32 -8.94 -9.51
C THR A 47 -7.09 -8.55 -8.24
N GLY A 48 -6.39 -8.30 -7.13
CA GLY A 48 -6.94 -7.83 -5.88
C GLY A 48 -7.09 -8.93 -4.83
N GLY A 49 -8.25 -8.96 -4.16
CA GLY A 49 -8.50 -9.79 -2.99
C GLY A 49 -9.19 -8.99 -1.89
N SER A 50 -8.83 -9.20 -0.63
CA SER A 50 -9.56 -8.62 0.50
C SER A 50 -9.39 -7.11 0.63
N LEU A 51 -10.53 -6.39 0.67
CA LEU A 51 -10.57 -4.95 0.97
C LEU A 51 -9.98 -4.62 2.35
N SER A 52 -10.21 -5.47 3.35
CA SER A 52 -9.65 -5.24 4.69
C SER A 52 -8.13 -5.32 4.70
N GLU A 53 -7.56 -6.22 3.88
CA GLU A 53 -6.11 -6.33 3.72
C GLU A 53 -5.54 -5.18 2.88
N ALA A 54 -6.29 -4.66 1.90
CA ALA A 54 -5.92 -3.43 1.20
C ALA A 54 -5.82 -2.24 2.16
N ILE A 55 -6.83 -2.03 3.00
CA ILE A 55 -6.83 -0.96 4.01
C ILE A 55 -5.65 -1.10 4.97
N LYS A 56 -5.41 -2.31 5.46
CA LYS A 56 -4.29 -2.62 6.36
C LYS A 56 -2.93 -2.37 5.70
N LEU A 57 -2.78 -2.71 4.42
CA LEU A 57 -1.56 -2.42 3.67
C LEU A 57 -1.37 -0.91 3.52
N SER A 58 -2.41 -0.17 3.15
CA SER A 58 -2.34 1.30 3.03
C SER A 58 -2.02 1.97 4.37
N ASP A 59 -2.57 1.48 5.48
CA ASP A 59 -2.26 1.97 6.85
C ASP A 59 -0.76 1.80 7.20
N ALA A 60 -0.04 0.90 6.54
CA ALA A 60 1.41 0.75 6.74
C ALA A 60 2.23 1.90 6.11
N PHE A 61 1.65 2.67 5.18
CA PHE A 61 2.29 3.81 4.51
C PHE A 61 1.75 5.15 4.97
N VAL A 62 0.45 5.22 5.28
CA VAL A 62 -0.24 6.46 5.63
C VAL A 62 0.01 6.78 7.10
N SER A 63 0.41 8.02 7.40
CA SER A 63 0.64 8.47 8.78
C SER A 63 -0.67 8.66 9.55
N GLU A 64 -0.61 8.42 10.87
CA GLU A 64 -1.73 8.58 11.79
C GLU A 64 -2.55 9.86 11.56
N GLY A 65 -3.87 9.73 11.57
CA GLY A 65 -4.82 10.82 11.38
C GLY A 65 -5.09 11.21 9.93
N ARG A 66 -4.30 10.74 8.95
CA ARG A 66 -4.58 10.96 7.53
C ARG A 66 -5.64 9.98 7.02
N ILE A 67 -6.44 10.41 6.06
CA ILE A 67 -7.43 9.57 5.40
C ILE A 67 -6.70 8.52 4.56
N ILE A 68 -7.11 7.26 4.64
CA ILE A 68 -6.67 6.17 3.77
C ILE A 68 -7.60 6.05 2.57
N THR A 69 -8.90 5.92 2.83
CA THR A 69 -9.91 5.77 1.78
C THR A 69 -11.29 6.13 2.30
N LYS A 70 -12.25 6.27 1.38
CA LYS A 70 -13.67 6.47 1.67
C LYS A 70 -14.46 5.33 1.06
N ILE A 71 -15.31 4.68 1.85
CA ILE A 71 -16.17 3.59 1.40
C ILE A 71 -17.59 4.11 1.33
N GLU A 72 -18.25 3.89 0.20
CA GLU A 72 -19.68 4.14 0.04
C GLU A 72 -20.40 2.80 -0.04
N HIS A 73 -21.26 2.54 0.94
CA HIS A 73 -22.06 1.32 0.99
C HIS A 73 -23.27 1.45 0.06
N PRO A 74 -23.84 0.32 -0.41
CA PRO A 74 -25.06 0.35 -1.23
C PRO A 74 -26.26 1.03 -0.56
N SER A 75 -26.27 1.10 0.78
CA SER A 75 -27.26 1.85 1.56
C SER A 75 -27.14 3.38 1.45
N GLY A 76 -26.09 3.89 0.79
CA GLY A 76 -25.72 5.31 0.76
C GLY A 76 -24.92 5.77 1.99
N GLN A 77 -24.66 4.87 2.95
CA GLN A 77 -23.79 5.19 4.09
C GLN A 77 -22.35 5.37 3.60
N ARG A 78 -21.70 6.44 4.06
CA ARG A 78 -20.30 6.73 3.77
C ARG A 78 -19.45 6.54 5.01
N GLU A 79 -18.38 5.77 4.88
CA GLU A 79 -17.38 5.55 5.90
C GLU A 79 -16.06 6.20 5.48
N VAL A 80 -15.44 6.96 6.37
CA VAL A 80 -14.10 7.51 6.16
C VAL A 80 -13.13 6.71 7.00
N ILE A 81 -12.19 6.04 6.34
CA ILE A 81 -11.15 5.26 7.01
C ILE A 81 -9.94 6.16 7.18
N THR A 82 -9.53 6.39 8.43
CA THR A 82 -8.30 7.13 8.77
C THR A 82 -7.26 6.19 9.33
N SER A 83 -6.00 6.52 9.06
CA SER A 83 -4.87 5.78 9.60
C SER A 83 -4.78 5.93 11.12
N ARG A 84 -4.44 4.83 11.79
CA ARG A 84 -4.11 4.79 13.23
C ARG A 84 -2.67 4.39 13.48
N ASN A 85 -1.84 4.38 12.43
CA ASN A 85 -0.48 3.86 12.50
C ASN A 85 0.53 5.01 12.69
N SER A 86 1.08 5.11 13.89
CA SER A 86 2.16 6.05 14.22
C SER A 86 3.52 5.60 13.66
N GLU A 87 3.64 4.35 13.21
CA GLU A 87 4.86 3.75 12.65
C GLU A 87 4.78 3.56 11.14
N SER A 88 4.06 4.43 10.43
CA SER A 88 3.99 4.42 8.97
C SER A 88 5.40 4.49 8.33
N PHE A 89 5.56 3.94 7.11
CA PHE A 89 6.84 3.91 6.40
C PHE A 89 7.49 5.29 6.26
N GLY A 90 6.71 6.32 5.89
CA GLY A 90 7.14 7.73 5.84
C GLY A 90 8.16 8.11 4.74
N GLY A 91 8.71 7.13 4.01
CA GLY A 91 9.61 7.35 2.89
C GLY A 91 8.92 7.55 1.53
N SER A 92 9.71 7.82 0.50
CA SER A 92 9.23 7.93 -0.89
C SER A 92 8.68 6.61 -1.41
N CYS A 93 7.66 6.66 -2.25
CA CYS A 93 7.01 5.47 -2.77
C CYS A 93 6.58 5.62 -4.24
N VAL A 94 6.69 4.50 -4.95
CA VAL A 94 6.19 4.32 -6.32
C VAL A 94 5.36 3.05 -6.33
N VAL A 95 4.20 3.06 -6.98
CA VAL A 95 3.38 1.87 -7.23
C VAL A 95 3.41 1.56 -8.71
N LEU A 96 3.84 0.35 -9.06
CA LEU A 96 3.82 -0.17 -10.42
C LEU A 96 2.54 -0.94 -10.66
N THR A 97 1.78 -0.54 -11.67
CA THR A 97 0.52 -1.14 -12.10
C THR A 97 0.60 -1.58 -13.57
N ASP A 98 -0.36 -2.37 -14.01
CA ASP A 98 -0.55 -2.80 -15.41
C ASP A 98 -2.05 -3.02 -15.69
N GLU A 99 -2.41 -3.43 -16.91
CA GLU A 99 -3.80 -3.67 -17.32
C GLU A 99 -4.50 -4.81 -16.55
N TYR A 100 -3.75 -5.61 -15.79
CA TYR A 100 -4.26 -6.71 -14.98
C TYR A 100 -4.38 -6.35 -13.49
N THR A 101 -3.98 -5.13 -13.12
CA THR A 101 -4.11 -4.61 -11.76
C THR A 101 -5.56 -4.22 -11.49
N ALA A 102 -6.21 -4.86 -10.51
CA ALA A 102 -7.65 -4.67 -10.28
C ALA A 102 -8.06 -4.70 -8.80
N SER A 103 -9.26 -4.17 -8.53
CA SER A 103 -9.97 -4.29 -7.25
C SER A 103 -9.13 -3.75 -6.07
N SER A 104 -8.85 -4.57 -5.06
CA SER A 104 -8.02 -4.19 -3.90
C SER A 104 -6.66 -3.60 -4.28
N ALA A 105 -6.06 -4.00 -5.41
CA ALA A 105 -4.81 -3.42 -5.89
C ALA A 105 -4.98 -1.96 -6.35
N GLU A 106 -6.07 -1.65 -7.05
CA GLU A 106 -6.43 -0.28 -7.46
C GLU A 106 -6.74 0.61 -6.25
N ILE A 107 -7.39 0.04 -5.23
CA ILE A 107 -7.70 0.75 -3.97
C ILE A 107 -6.41 1.16 -3.27
N VAL A 108 -5.43 0.24 -3.15
CA VAL A 108 -4.13 0.59 -2.54
C VAL A 108 -3.39 1.61 -3.39
N ALA A 109 -3.32 1.43 -4.71
CA ALA A 109 -2.66 2.40 -5.59
C ALA A 109 -3.26 3.81 -5.41
N SER A 110 -4.58 3.93 -5.45
CA SER A 110 -5.27 5.21 -5.30
C SER A 110 -5.11 5.80 -3.90
N ALA A 111 -5.29 5.00 -2.84
CA ALA A 111 -5.09 5.45 -1.46
C ALA A 111 -3.67 5.96 -1.24
N LEU A 112 -2.66 5.25 -1.73
CA LEU A 112 -1.27 5.66 -1.60
C LEU A 112 -0.94 6.92 -2.40
N HIS A 113 -1.51 7.06 -3.60
CA HIS A 113 -1.39 8.27 -4.39
C HIS A 113 -1.98 9.49 -3.67
N ASP A 114 -3.23 9.38 -3.23
CA ASP A 114 -3.98 10.48 -2.63
C ASP A 114 -3.46 10.84 -1.23
N SER A 115 -3.15 9.83 -0.41
CA SER A 115 -2.85 10.03 1.00
C SER A 115 -1.40 10.42 1.26
N VAL A 116 -0.45 9.90 0.48
CA VAL A 116 0.99 10.11 0.73
C VAL A 116 1.79 10.49 -0.52
N GLY A 117 1.12 10.71 -1.66
CA GLY A 117 1.79 11.17 -2.88
C GLY A 117 2.62 10.10 -3.57
N CYS A 118 2.31 8.81 -3.36
CA CYS A 118 2.99 7.76 -4.12
C CYS A 118 2.74 7.95 -5.62
N ARG A 119 3.80 7.87 -6.42
CA ARG A 119 3.65 7.98 -7.89
C ARG A 119 3.12 6.66 -8.44
N LEU A 120 2.06 6.72 -9.24
CA LEU A 120 1.58 5.59 -10.03
C LEU A 120 2.32 5.51 -11.37
N VAL A 121 2.71 4.30 -11.78
CA VAL A 121 3.44 4.04 -13.02
C VAL A 121 2.92 2.75 -13.64
N GLY A 122 2.42 2.82 -14.87
CA GLY A 122 1.84 1.70 -15.59
C GLY A 122 1.14 2.17 -16.84
#